data_AF-A0A9E6AIM8-F1
#
_entry.id   AF-A0A9E6AIM8-F1
#
_cell.length_a   1.000
_cell.length_b   1.000
_cell.length_c   1.000
_cell.angle_alpha   90.00
_cell.angle_beta   90.00
_cell.angle_gamma   90.00
#
_symmetry.space_group_name_H-M   'P 1'
#
loop_
_entity.id
_entity.type
_entity.pdbx_description
1 polymer ?
#
loop_
_entity_poly.entity_id
_entity_poly.type
_entity_poly.pdbx_seq_one_letter_code
_entity_poly.pdbx_strand_id
1 'polypeptide(L)'
;MKLAPRAHVDPFIVMDVLREANRLEEAGRSIVHMEVGQPATPAPQTAKAALRAGLDTGALGYTEGLGLPKLRAGIAELYDKWYGLDLDPARV
;
A
#
# COMPACT_ATOMS: atom_id res chain seq x y z
N MET A 1 -23.05 -12.84 19.86
CA MET A 1 -23.12 -11.89 18.74
C MET A 1 -23.19 -12.68 17.45
N LYS A 2 -24.19 -12.46 16.57
CA LYS A 2 -24.30 -13.16 15.27
C LYS A 2 -23.44 -12.44 14.23
N LEU A 3 -22.65 -13.20 13.48
CA LEU A 3 -21.91 -12.68 12.32
C LEU A 3 -22.83 -12.61 11.10
N ALA A 4 -22.63 -11.61 10.24
CA ALA A 4 -23.35 -11.51 8.98
C ALA A 4 -22.87 -12.58 7.99
N PRO A 5 -23.75 -13.22 7.19
CA PRO A 5 -23.32 -14.24 6.23
C PRO A 5 -22.25 -13.78 5.24
N ARG A 6 -22.28 -12.51 4.81
CA ARG A 6 -21.25 -11.90 3.94
C ARG A 6 -19.85 -11.80 4.56
N ALA A 7 -19.73 -11.93 5.88
CA ALA A 7 -18.45 -11.98 6.57
C ALA A 7 -17.85 -13.40 6.59
N HIS A 8 -18.59 -14.40 6.09
CA HIS A 8 -18.10 -15.77 5.96
C HIS A 8 -17.28 -15.91 4.68
N VAL A 9 -16.07 -15.36 4.73
CA VAL A 9 -15.06 -15.45 3.67
C VAL A 9 -13.85 -16.19 4.21
N ASP A 10 -13.14 -16.90 3.33
CA ASP A 10 -11.89 -17.56 3.70
C ASP A 10 -10.84 -16.51 4.13
N PRO A 11 -9.99 -16.83 5.11
CA PRO A 11 -8.95 -15.92 5.57
C PRO A 11 -7.88 -15.73 4.48
N PHE A 12 -7.09 -14.66 4.62
CA PHE A 12 -5.90 -14.48 3.80
C PHE A 12 -4.77 -15.40 4.31
N ILE A 13 -4.76 -16.65 3.85
CA ILE A 13 -3.92 -17.75 4.36
C ILE A 13 -2.40 -17.44 4.32
N VAL A 14 -1.96 -16.56 3.42
CA VAL A 14 -0.54 -16.12 3.34
C VAL A 14 -0.03 -15.60 4.69
N MET A 15 -0.91 -14.99 5.50
CA MET A 15 -0.53 -14.46 6.81
C MET A 15 -0.16 -15.56 7.82
N ASP A 16 -0.70 -16.77 7.69
CA ASP A 16 -0.36 -17.89 8.57
C ASP A 16 1.02 -18.45 8.24
N VAL A 17 1.39 -18.48 6.96
CA VAL A 17 2.74 -18.87 6.50
C VAL A 17 3.78 -17.89 7.02
N LEU A 18 3.53 -16.58 6.89
CA LEU A 18 4.42 -15.54 7.40
C LEU A 18 4.57 -15.62 8.93
N ARG A 19 3.46 -15.86 9.65
CA ARG A 19 3.50 -16.03 11.11
C ARG A 19 4.37 -17.20 11.51
N GLU A 20 4.25 -18.34 10.84
CA GLU A 20 5.04 -19.53 11.13
C GLU A 20 6.52 -19.32 10.79
N ALA A 21 6.82 -18.67 9.66
CA ALA A 21 8.19 -18.29 9.30
C ALA A 21 8.84 -17.46 10.41
N ASN A 22 8.17 -16.39 10.87
CA ASN A 22 8.66 -15.53 11.95
C ASN A 22 8.86 -16.32 13.26
N ARG A 23 7.93 -17.22 13.60
CA ARG A 23 8.03 -18.06 14.80
C ARG A 23 9.26 -18.98 14.75
N LEU A 24 9.58 -19.53 13.58
CA LEU A 24 10.75 -20.38 13.39
C LEU A 24 12.04 -19.55 13.47
N GLU A 25 12.07 -18.35 12.92
CA GLU A 25 13.21 -17.42 13.04
C GLU A 25 13.45 -17.00 14.51
N GLU A 26 12.40 -16.64 15.24
CA GLU A 26 12.48 -16.34 16.68
C GLU A 26 13.01 -17.53 17.49
N ALA A 27 12.73 -18.75 17.05
CA ALA A 27 13.28 -19.98 17.61
C ALA A 27 14.73 -20.27 17.17
N GLY A 28 15.38 -19.34 16.47
CA GLY A 28 16.78 -19.42 16.04
C GLY A 28 17.02 -20.16 14.72
N ARG A 29 15.97 -20.47 13.96
CA ARG A 29 16.12 -21.10 12.63
C ARG A 29 16.53 -20.04 11.60
N SER A 30 17.41 -20.43 10.68
CA SER A 30 17.62 -19.65 9.46
C SER A 30 16.50 -19.94 8.47
N ILE A 31 15.75 -18.91 8.08
CA ILE A 31 14.65 -18.98 7.13
C ILE A 31 15.00 -18.15 5.89
N VAL A 32 14.61 -18.65 4.72
CA VAL A 32 14.70 -17.91 3.45
C VAL A 32 13.27 -17.61 3.02
N HIS A 33 12.91 -16.33 3.04
CA HIS A 33 11.55 -15.90 2.72
C HIS A 33 11.30 -15.93 1.21
N MET A 34 10.35 -16.75 0.80
CA MET A 34 9.86 -16.88 -0.59
C MET A 34 8.33 -16.80 -0.69
N GLU A 35 7.68 -16.55 0.44
CA GLU A 35 6.22 -16.46 0.61
C GLU A 35 5.69 -15.02 0.56
N VAL A 36 6.58 -14.03 0.68
CA VAL A 36 6.21 -12.62 0.83
C VAL A 36 5.90 -11.99 -0.53
N GLY A 37 4.67 -11.49 -0.69
CA GLY A 37 4.18 -10.85 -1.92
C GLY A 37 4.49 -9.36 -2.06
N GLN A 38 5.33 -8.78 -1.19
CA GLN A 38 5.74 -7.37 -1.23
C GLN A 38 7.21 -7.20 -1.62
N PRO A 39 7.60 -6.08 -2.25
CA PRO A 39 9.00 -5.77 -2.48
C PRO A 39 9.81 -5.68 -1.18
N ALA A 40 11.06 -6.13 -1.23
CA ALA A 40 12.02 -5.98 -0.13
C ALA A 40 12.60 -4.55 -0.04
N THR A 41 12.48 -3.75 -1.10
CA THR A 41 13.01 -2.39 -1.16
C THR A 41 12.09 -1.39 -0.45
N PRO A 42 12.63 -0.40 0.28
CA PRO A 42 11.81 0.62 0.93
C PRO A 42 11.19 1.58 -0.10
N ALA A 43 10.27 2.43 0.37
CA ALA A 43 9.71 3.51 -0.44
C ALA A 43 10.81 4.43 -1.04
N PRO A 44 10.61 4.98 -2.25
CA PRO A 44 11.57 5.88 -2.90
C PRO A 44 11.94 7.10 -2.03
N GLN A 45 13.17 7.60 -2.19
CA GLN A 45 13.66 8.74 -1.40
C GLN A 45 12.83 10.01 -1.61
N THR A 46 12.36 10.23 -2.84
CA THR A 46 11.49 11.36 -3.19
C THR A 46 10.18 11.35 -2.41
N ALA A 47 9.53 10.18 -2.30
CA ALA A 47 8.32 10.01 -1.51
C ALA A 47 8.57 10.24 -0.01
N LYS A 48 9.69 9.71 0.53
CA LYS A 48 10.08 9.93 1.93
C LYS A 48 10.35 11.41 2.24
N ALA A 49 10.98 12.14 1.31
CA ALA A 49 11.23 13.57 1.46
C ALA A 49 9.91 14.39 1.45
N ALA A 50 9.00 14.08 0.53
CA ALA A 50 7.68 14.72 0.48
C ALA A 50 6.86 14.48 1.75
N LEU A 51 6.90 13.26 2.30
CA LEU A 51 6.24 12.93 3.57
C LEU A 51 6.80 13.76 4.73
N ARG A 52 8.12 13.87 4.86
CA ARG A 52 8.76 14.68 5.91
C ARG A 52 8.32 16.13 5.84
N ALA A 53 8.40 16.74 4.65
CA ALA A 53 7.94 18.11 4.45
C ALA A 53 6.44 18.28 4.77
N GLY A 54 5.61 17.29 4.42
CA GLY A 54 4.19 17.28 4.73
C GLY A 54 3.89 17.19 6.24
N LEU A 55 4.68 16.43 6.99
CA LEU A 55 4.59 16.34 8.45
C LEU A 55 4.98 17.65 9.14
N ASP A 56 5.97 18.36 8.62
CA ASP A 56 6.47 19.60 9.23
C ASP A 56 5.53 20.79 8.97
N THR A 57 4.80 20.78 7.85
CA THR A 57 4.02 21.95 7.38
C THR A 57 2.52 21.74 7.37
N GLY A 58 2.04 20.50 7.43
CA GLY A 58 0.65 20.14 7.20
C GLY A 58 -0.08 19.65 8.45
N ALA A 59 -1.35 20.04 8.59
CA ALA A 59 -2.22 19.49 9.63
C ALA A 59 -2.61 18.02 9.38
N LEU A 60 -2.33 17.47 8.18
CA LEU A 60 -2.66 16.10 7.74
C LEU A 60 -4.11 15.69 8.05
N GLY A 61 -5.04 16.65 7.93
CA GLY A 61 -6.46 16.45 8.16
C GLY A 61 -7.14 15.68 7.03
N TYR A 62 -8.48 15.62 7.10
CA TYR A 62 -9.28 14.96 6.07
C TYR A 62 -9.00 15.52 4.68
N THR A 63 -9.00 14.61 3.71
CA THR A 63 -8.97 14.92 2.28
C THR A 63 -10.36 14.70 1.69
N GLU A 64 -10.58 15.16 0.45
CA GLU A 64 -11.81 14.87 -0.27
C GLU A 64 -12.05 13.37 -0.39
N GLY A 65 -13.32 12.93 -0.50
CA GLY A 65 -13.66 11.50 -0.53
C GLY A 65 -13.06 10.73 -1.72
N LEU A 66 -12.73 11.43 -2.81
CA LEU A 66 -12.05 10.87 -3.97
C LEU A 66 -10.51 10.97 -3.88
N GLY A 67 -9.98 11.53 -2.80
CA GLY A 67 -8.56 11.81 -2.62
C GLY A 67 -8.14 13.19 -3.13
N LEU A 68 -6.85 13.50 -2.95
CA LEU A 68 -6.29 14.82 -3.26
C LEU A 68 -6.31 15.10 -4.78
N PRO A 69 -6.86 16.26 -5.24
CA PRO A 69 -6.88 16.61 -6.66
C PRO A 69 -5.50 16.56 -7.34
N LYS A 70 -4.45 17.03 -6.64
CA LYS A 70 -3.07 16.99 -7.14
C LYS A 70 -2.54 15.57 -7.37
N LEU A 71 -2.91 14.62 -6.50
CA LEU A 71 -2.49 13.23 -6.66
C LEU A 71 -3.18 12.58 -7.86
N ARG A 72 -4.48 12.86 -8.02
CA ARG A 72 -5.28 12.33 -9.14
C ARG A 72 -4.76 12.84 -10.49
N ALA A 73 -4.45 14.14 -10.58
CA ALA A 73 -3.80 14.72 -11.75
C ALA A 73 -2.44 14.05 -12.06
N GLY A 74 -1.59 13.87 -11.05
CA GLY A 74 -0.29 13.21 -11.24
C GLY A 74 -0.38 11.75 -11.68
N ILE A 75 -1.42 11.01 -11.25
CA ILE A 75 -1.69 9.66 -11.74
C ILE A 75 -2.15 9.71 -13.20
N ALA A 76 -3.07 10.59 -13.57
CA ALA A 76 -3.48 10.78 -14.97
C ALA A 76 -2.28 11.07 -15.89
N GLU A 77 -1.40 11.99 -15.49
CA GLU A 77 -0.14 12.29 -16.21
C GLU A 77 0.78 11.06 -16.31
N LEU A 78 0.83 10.20 -15.29
CA LEU A 78 1.60 8.95 -15.33
C LEU A 78 1.07 8.02 -16.42
N TYR A 79 -0.25 7.94 -16.59
CA TYR A 79 -0.88 7.11 -17.61
C TYR A 79 -0.56 7.60 -19.03
N ASP A 80 -0.58 8.91 -19.25
CA ASP A 80 -0.14 9.50 -20.52
C ASP A 80 1.34 9.20 -20.77
N LYS A 81 2.21 9.45 -19.78
CA LYS A 81 3.64 9.25 -19.92
C LYS A 81 4.04 7.79 -20.21
N TRP A 82 3.40 6.82 -19.56
CA TRP A 82 3.80 5.42 -19.64
C TRP A 82 3.08 4.66 -20.74
N TYR A 83 1.83 5.03 -21.00
CA TYR A 83 0.93 4.28 -21.88
C TYR A 83 0.37 5.11 -23.04
N GLY A 84 0.65 6.41 -23.12
CA GLY A 84 0.10 7.32 -24.13
C GLY A 84 -1.41 7.50 -24.00
N LEU A 85 -1.96 7.30 -22.79
CA LEU A 85 -3.39 7.38 -22.51
C LEU A 85 -3.73 8.73 -21.89
N ASP A 86 -4.49 9.54 -22.62
CA ASP A 86 -5.15 10.73 -22.08
C ASP A 86 -6.28 10.30 -21.12
N LEU A 87 -5.99 10.35 -19.82
CA LEU A 87 -6.90 9.93 -18.75
C LEU A 87 -7.44 11.15 -18.01
N ASP A 88 -8.76 11.33 -18.03
CA ASP A 88 -9.43 12.34 -17.20
C ASP A 88 -9.12 12.09 -15.70
N PRO A 89 -8.51 13.05 -14.96
CA PRO A 89 -8.26 12.93 -13.53
C PRO A 89 -9.52 12.63 -12.70
N ALA A 90 -10.72 12.95 -13.20
CA ALA A 90 -11.98 12.60 -12.56
C ALA A 90 -12.24 11.09 -12.50
N ARG A 91 -11.55 10.31 -13.34
CA ARG A 91 -11.61 8.84 -13.42
C ARG A 91 -10.51 8.12 -12.64
N VAL A 92 -9.59 8.88 -12.04
CA VAL A 92 -8.68 8.42 -10.99
C VAL A 92 -9.40 8.52 -9.66
#